data_AF-A0A8J4QSJ1-F1
#
_entry.id   AF-A0A8J4QSJ1-F1
#
_cell.length_a   1.000
_cell.length_b   1.000
_cell.length_c   1.000
_cell.angle_alpha   90.00
_cell.angle_beta   90.00
_cell.angle_gamma   90.00
#
_symmetry.space_group_name_H-M   'P 1'
#
loop_
_entity.id
_entity.type
_entity.pdbx_description
1 polymer ?
#
loop_
_entity_poly.entity_id
_entity_poly.type
_entity_poly.pdbx_seq_one_letter_code
_entity_poly.pdbx_strand_id
1 'polypeptide(L)'
;MHRNLKGKTADELFQDTHAELLDQAQKWIKETSQSCSAVSVLVATVVFAAAYTVPGGNDASGRPNFIDSPFFVLFTIMDVVSLACSLTSVVMFLSILSSPFEYENFRISLPQKLLIGFTLLFFSVTTTMLSFAATIFLLLHFQKKAWTKTLIYTTAFFPVSMFALMQFPLYAAFNKLLHTITEKIEEVYPQKFLPPYLRTKKLNELP
;
A
#
# COMPACT_ATOMS: atom_id res chain seq x y z
N MET A 1 26.96 -33.35 0.14
CA MET A 1 27.01 -31.92 0.54
C MET A 1 28.44 -31.56 0.84
N HIS A 2 29.00 -30.52 0.21
CA HIS A 2 30.35 -30.06 0.48
C HIS A 2 30.38 -29.36 1.84
N ARG A 3 31.38 -29.68 2.68
CA ARG A 3 31.59 -29.08 4.00
C ARG A 3 32.97 -28.42 4.03
N ASN A 4 33.12 -27.31 4.76
CA ASN A 4 34.41 -26.66 4.92
C ASN A 4 35.33 -27.47 5.88
N LEU A 5 36.57 -27.02 6.05
CA LEU A 5 37.55 -27.62 6.97
C LEU A 5 37.10 -27.64 8.45
N LYS A 6 36.10 -26.83 8.81
CA LYS A 6 35.47 -26.79 10.14
C LYS A 6 34.19 -27.65 10.22
N GLY A 7 33.90 -28.46 9.20
CA GLY A 7 32.74 -29.35 9.16
C GLY A 7 31.40 -28.65 8.89
N LYS A 8 31.39 -27.34 8.61
CA LYS A 8 30.16 -26.57 8.34
C LYS A 8 29.75 -26.65 6.87
N THR A 9 28.45 -26.71 6.63
CA THR A 9 27.86 -26.50 5.30
C THR A 9 27.86 -25.03 4.91
N ALA A 10 27.69 -24.75 3.61
CA ALA A 10 27.66 -23.37 3.10
C ALA A 10 26.53 -22.55 3.74
N ASP A 11 25.38 -23.17 4.02
CA ASP A 11 24.24 -22.50 4.67
C ASP A 11 24.57 -22.14 6.12
N GLU A 12 25.05 -23.10 6.93
CA GLU A 12 25.49 -22.84 8.32
C GLU A 12 26.56 -21.73 8.40
N LEU A 13 27.54 -21.74 7.49
CA LEU A 13 28.56 -20.69 7.45
C LEU A 13 27.96 -19.33 7.08
N PHE A 14 27.00 -19.30 6.15
CA PHE A 14 26.28 -18.08 5.80
C PHE A 14 25.47 -17.56 6.98
N GLN A 15 24.76 -18.45 7.68
CA GLN A 15 23.91 -18.10 8.82
C GLN A 15 24.71 -17.49 9.96
N ASP A 16 25.85 -18.11 10.32
CA ASP A 16 26.75 -17.58 11.36
C ASP A 16 27.34 -16.23 10.97
N THR A 17 27.74 -16.06 9.70
CA THR A 17 28.38 -14.83 9.23
C THR A 17 27.39 -13.65 9.18
N HIS A 18 26.11 -13.91 8.93
CA HIS A 18 25.07 -12.88 8.75
C HIS A 18 24.06 -12.83 9.90
N ALA A 19 24.31 -13.51 11.02
CA ALA A 19 23.41 -13.55 12.16
C ALA A 19 23.09 -12.14 12.71
N GLU A 20 24.12 -11.29 12.83
CA GLU A 20 23.95 -9.90 13.29
C GLU A 20 23.08 -9.07 12.33
N LEU A 21 23.30 -9.20 11.02
CA LEU A 21 22.50 -8.50 10.00
C LEU A 21 21.03 -8.93 10.03
N LEU A 22 20.76 -10.20 10.34
CA LEU A 22 19.40 -10.70 10.45
C LEU A 22 18.71 -10.21 11.71
N ASP A 23 19.41 -10.16 12.85
CA ASP A 23 18.89 -9.55 14.08
C ASP A 23 18.54 -8.07 13.85
N GLN A 24 19.45 -7.32 13.22
CA GLN A 24 19.22 -5.93 12.84
C GLN A 24 18.01 -5.78 11.89
N ALA A 25 17.87 -6.65 10.89
CA ALA A 25 16.74 -6.63 9.97
C ALA A 25 15.41 -6.97 10.68
N GLN A 26 15.40 -7.96 11.58
CA GLN A 26 14.23 -8.32 12.39
C GLN A 26 13.77 -7.14 13.25
N LYS A 27 14.71 -6.50 13.94
CA LYS A 27 14.45 -5.30 14.74
C LYS A 27 13.91 -4.17 13.88
N TRP A 28 14.53 -3.91 12.73
CA TRP A 28 14.11 -2.86 11.81
C TRP A 28 12.68 -3.07 11.29
N ILE A 29 12.33 -4.31 10.90
CA ILE A 29 10.97 -4.63 10.43
C ILE A 29 9.95 -4.43 11.56
N LYS A 30 10.27 -4.84 12.79
CA LYS A 30 9.38 -4.70 13.94
C LYS A 30 9.11 -3.24 14.29
N GLU A 31 10.17 -2.44 14.40
CA GLU A 31 10.07 -1.00 14.69
C GLU A 31 9.31 -0.27 13.58
N THR A 32 9.65 -0.54 12.32
CA THR A 32 8.98 0.05 11.15
C THR A 32 7.50 -0.33 11.11
N SER A 33 7.16 -1.60 11.31
CA SER A 33 5.76 -2.06 11.29
C SER A 33 4.95 -1.42 12.41
N GLN A 34 5.53 -1.21 13.60
CA GLN A 34 4.87 -0.54 14.70
C GLN A 34 4.60 0.94 14.38
N SER A 35 5.61 1.67 13.89
CA SER A 35 5.45 3.07 13.49
C SER A 35 4.43 3.22 12.35
N CYS A 36 4.49 2.38 11.31
CA CYS A 36 3.55 2.43 10.20
C CYS A 36 2.12 2.00 10.60
N SER A 37 1.98 1.08 11.56
CA SER A 37 0.66 0.76 12.15
C SER A 37 0.04 1.99 12.80
N ALA A 38 0.82 2.72 13.61
CA ALA A 38 0.33 3.93 14.27
C ALA A 38 -0.09 5.00 13.25
N VAL A 39 0.71 5.21 12.20
CA VAL A 39 0.35 6.14 11.10
C VAL A 39 -0.91 5.68 10.37
N SER A 40 -1.05 4.39 10.08
CA SER A 40 -2.25 3.83 9.44
C SER A 40 -3.50 4.08 10.31
N VAL A 41 -3.45 3.75 11.59
CA VAL A 41 -4.55 4.00 12.54
C VAL A 41 -4.90 5.49 12.60
N LEU A 42 -3.90 6.38 12.61
CA LEU A 42 -4.11 7.83 12.60
C LEU A 42 -4.86 8.26 11.32
N VAL A 43 -4.42 7.81 10.14
CA VAL A 43 -5.08 8.10 8.87
C VAL A 43 -6.52 7.58 8.87
N ALA A 44 -6.74 6.33 9.29
CA ALA A 44 -8.08 5.76 9.38
C ALA A 44 -9.00 6.59 10.28
N THR A 45 -8.47 7.09 11.41
CA THR A 45 -9.22 7.93 12.35
C THR A 45 -9.60 9.28 11.73
N VAL A 46 -8.67 9.94 11.04
CA VAL A 46 -8.92 11.23 10.37
C VAL A 46 -9.97 11.06 9.26
N VAL A 47 -9.85 10.03 8.45
CA VAL A 47 -10.80 9.70 7.37
C VAL A 47 -12.16 9.36 7.95
N PHE A 48 -12.23 8.53 8.99
CA PHE A 48 -13.47 8.20 9.66
C PHE A 48 -14.17 9.46 10.18
N ALA A 49 -13.45 10.39 10.83
CA ALA A 49 -14.02 11.66 11.25
C ALA A 49 -14.50 12.52 10.06
N ALA A 50 -13.77 12.51 8.94
CA ALA A 50 -14.17 13.19 7.71
C ALA A 50 -15.47 12.61 7.11
N ALA A 51 -15.63 11.29 7.11
CA ALA A 51 -16.83 10.60 6.62
C ALA A 51 -18.11 11.02 7.36
N TYR A 52 -18.03 11.22 8.68
CA TYR A 52 -19.18 11.65 9.48
C TYR A 52 -19.43 13.16 9.43
N THR A 53 -18.42 13.94 9.06
CA THR A 53 -18.54 15.39 8.89
C THR A 53 -18.91 15.71 7.45
N VAL A 54 -20.15 15.36 7.06
CA VAL A 54 -20.67 15.55 5.69
C VAL A 54 -20.46 17.01 5.26
N PRO A 55 -19.63 17.27 4.23
CA PRO A 55 -19.41 18.62 3.76
C PRO A 55 -20.72 19.19 3.20
N GLY A 56 -21.26 20.17 3.92
CA GLY A 56 -22.46 20.92 3.54
C GLY A 56 -23.79 20.48 4.18
N GLY A 57 -23.77 19.49 5.07
CA GLY A 57 -24.90 19.15 5.94
C GLY A 57 -26.04 18.35 5.28
N ASN A 58 -27.01 17.96 6.11
CA ASN A 58 -28.22 17.25 5.68
C ASN A 58 -29.40 18.22 5.55
N ASP A 59 -30.25 17.97 4.57
CA ASP A 59 -31.58 18.59 4.47
C ASP A 59 -32.51 18.08 5.61
N ALA A 60 -33.65 18.75 5.84
CA ALA A 60 -34.64 18.39 6.87
C ALA A 60 -35.16 16.93 6.73
N SER A 61 -34.99 16.35 5.55
CA SER A 61 -35.34 14.97 5.20
C SER A 61 -34.24 13.95 5.51
N GLY A 62 -33.08 14.38 6.04
CA GLY A 62 -31.91 13.53 6.30
C GLY A 62 -31.09 13.15 5.07
N ARG A 63 -31.28 13.83 3.94
CA ARG A 63 -30.50 13.61 2.71
C ARG A 63 -29.31 14.57 2.65
N PRO A 64 -28.11 14.12 2.23
CA PRO A 64 -26.99 15.02 1.99
C PRO A 64 -27.37 16.04 0.92
N ASN A 65 -27.23 17.34 1.21
CA ASN A 65 -27.64 18.42 0.30
C ASN A 65 -26.90 18.38 -1.05
N PHE A 66 -25.82 17.59 -1.14
CA PHE A 66 -24.90 17.53 -2.28
C PHE A 66 -24.86 16.16 -2.98
N ILE A 67 -25.86 15.29 -2.75
CA ILE A 67 -25.85 13.92 -3.29
C ILE A 67 -25.78 13.84 -4.83
N ASP A 68 -26.30 14.85 -5.53
CA ASP A 68 -26.27 14.94 -7.00
C ASP A 68 -24.98 15.55 -7.57
N SER A 69 -24.05 16.03 -6.73
CA SER A 69 -22.78 16.59 -7.20
C SER A 69 -21.75 15.48 -7.48
N PRO A 70 -21.12 15.46 -8.66
CA PRO A 70 -20.11 14.45 -8.98
C PRO A 70 -18.90 14.51 -8.03
N PHE A 71 -18.59 15.69 -7.47
CA PHE A 71 -17.49 15.87 -6.51
C PHE A 71 -17.81 15.27 -5.13
N PHE A 72 -19.08 15.27 -4.73
CA PHE A 72 -19.52 14.67 -3.47
C PHE A 72 -19.47 13.14 -3.52
N VAL A 73 -19.91 12.56 -4.64
CA VAL A 73 -19.79 11.12 -4.90
C VAL A 73 -18.31 10.70 -4.94
N LEU A 74 -17.46 11.49 -5.63
CA LEU A 74 -16.03 11.23 -5.69
C LEU A 74 -15.37 11.32 -4.30
N PHE A 75 -15.71 12.34 -3.50
CA PHE A 75 -15.27 12.47 -2.11
C PHE A 75 -15.61 11.19 -1.32
N THR A 76 -16.88 10.78 -1.33
CA THR A 76 -17.38 9.63 -0.57
C THR A 76 -16.67 8.33 -0.97
N ILE A 77 -16.49 8.08 -2.27
CA ILE A 77 -15.79 6.88 -2.77
C ILE A 77 -14.33 6.89 -2.31
N MET A 78 -13.63 8.02 -2.46
CA MET A 78 -12.21 8.12 -2.07
C MET A 78 -12.03 7.94 -0.56
N ASP A 79 -12.96 8.45 0.24
CA ASP A 79 -12.95 8.32 1.69
C ASP A 79 -13.11 6.86 2.14
N VAL A 80 -14.09 6.14 1.57
CA VAL A 80 -14.32 4.71 1.85
C VAL A 80 -13.13 3.87 1.41
N VAL A 81 -12.60 4.12 0.22
CA VAL A 81 -11.41 3.41 -0.29
C VAL A 81 -10.22 3.67 0.61
N SER A 82 -10.00 4.92 1.02
CA SER A 82 -8.91 5.27 1.93
C SER A 82 -9.01 4.54 3.26
N LEU A 83 -10.21 4.52 3.85
CA LEU A 83 -10.46 3.88 5.14
C LEU A 83 -10.22 2.37 5.05
N ALA A 84 -10.74 1.71 4.01
CA ALA A 84 -10.56 0.28 3.79
C ALA A 84 -9.08 -0.09 3.59
N CYS A 85 -8.35 0.68 2.76
CA CYS A 85 -6.92 0.48 2.55
C CYS A 85 -6.10 0.70 3.83
N SER A 86 -6.44 1.73 4.62
CA SER A 86 -5.77 2.00 5.88
C SER A 86 -5.98 0.88 6.91
N LEU A 87 -7.21 0.41 7.10
CA LEU A 87 -7.50 -0.70 8.01
C LEU A 87 -6.82 -2.00 7.56
N THR A 88 -6.81 -2.27 6.25
CA THR A 88 -6.11 -3.44 5.69
C THR A 88 -4.60 -3.36 5.95
N SER A 89 -4.02 -2.16 5.79
CA SER A 89 -2.62 -1.89 6.14
C SER A 89 -2.33 -2.16 7.62
N VAL A 90 -3.20 -1.71 8.53
CA VAL A 90 -3.08 -2.00 9.97
C VAL A 90 -3.05 -3.51 10.21
N VAL A 91 -3.99 -4.27 9.62
CA VAL A 91 -4.04 -5.73 9.78
C VAL A 91 -2.75 -6.39 9.27
N MET A 92 -2.21 -5.91 8.15
CA MET A 92 -0.95 -6.44 7.58
C MET A 92 0.25 -6.15 8.49
N PHE A 93 0.39 -4.95 9.04
CA PHE A 93 1.47 -4.62 9.97
C PHE A 93 1.32 -5.35 11.30
N LEU A 94 0.10 -5.48 11.84
CA LEU A 94 -0.16 -6.29 13.04
C LEU A 94 0.18 -7.76 12.78
N SER A 95 -0.15 -8.31 11.61
CA SER A 95 0.23 -9.68 11.23
C SER A 95 1.75 -9.89 11.25
N ILE A 96 2.54 -8.85 10.93
CA ILE A 96 4.00 -8.90 11.02
C ILE A 96 4.46 -8.88 12.48
N LEU A 97 3.88 -8.02 13.32
CA LEU A 97 4.22 -7.95 14.75
C LEU A 97 3.85 -9.24 15.51
N SER A 98 2.76 -9.90 15.12
CA SER A 98 2.28 -11.13 15.74
C SER A 98 2.95 -12.41 15.21
N SER A 99 3.73 -12.34 14.13
CA SER A 99 4.38 -13.51 13.56
C SER A 99 5.62 -13.89 14.37
N PRO A 100 5.84 -15.18 14.70
CA PRO A 100 7.12 -15.65 15.21
C PRO A 100 8.18 -15.48 14.12
N PHE A 101 9.27 -14.76 14.44
CA PHE A 101 10.34 -14.39 13.52
C PHE A 101 11.35 -15.54 13.30
N GLU A 102 10.88 -16.73 12.89
CA GLU A 102 11.76 -17.87 12.60
C GLU A 102 12.44 -17.75 11.22
N TYR A 103 13.70 -18.17 11.17
CA TYR A 103 14.70 -17.93 10.11
C TYR A 103 14.23 -18.32 8.69
N GLU A 104 13.42 -19.38 8.58
CA GLU A 104 13.05 -19.99 7.30
C GLU A 104 11.94 -19.22 6.55
N ASN A 105 11.06 -18.52 7.28
CA ASN A 105 9.99 -17.70 6.70
C ASN A 105 10.35 -16.22 6.51
N PHE A 106 11.44 -15.78 7.14
CA PHE A 106 11.84 -14.37 7.22
C PHE A 106 12.32 -13.81 5.87
N ARG A 107 13.00 -14.62 5.05
CA ARG A 107 13.70 -14.14 3.84
C ARG A 107 12.81 -13.60 2.72
N ILE A 108 11.55 -14.05 2.62
CA ILE A 108 10.69 -13.72 1.48
C ILE A 108 9.31 -13.24 1.93
N SER A 109 8.65 -13.96 2.85
CA SER A 109 7.24 -13.70 3.18
C SER A 109 7.02 -12.44 4.04
N LEU A 110 7.92 -12.18 4.99
CA LEU A 110 7.85 -11.01 5.87
C LEU A 110 8.06 -9.67 5.13
N PRO A 111 9.14 -9.48 4.34
CA PRO A 111 9.32 -8.24 3.60
C PRO A 111 8.20 -8.01 2.58
N GLN A 112 7.63 -9.07 2.00
CA GLN A 112 6.45 -8.94 1.12
C GLN A 112 5.22 -8.42 1.85
N LYS A 113 4.89 -8.97 3.03
CA LYS A 113 3.77 -8.48 3.85
C LYS A 113 3.97 -7.02 4.27
N LEU A 114 5.19 -6.66 4.68
CA LEU A 114 5.57 -5.30 5.06
C LEU A 114 5.33 -4.34 3.90
N LEU A 115 5.78 -4.74 2.72
CA LEU A 115 5.69 -3.97 1.50
C LEU A 115 4.24 -3.76 1.05
N ILE A 116 3.42 -4.82 1.07
CA ILE A 116 1.98 -4.72 0.74
C ILE A 116 1.28 -3.77 1.72
N GLY A 117 1.56 -3.90 3.02
CA GLY A 117 1.05 -2.96 4.03
C GLY A 117 1.44 -1.51 3.71
N PHE A 118 2.72 -1.29 3.39
CA PHE A 118 3.23 0.03 3.03
C PHE A 118 2.55 0.62 1.78
N THR A 119 2.25 -0.18 0.75
CA THR A 119 1.49 0.32 -0.41
C THR A 119 0.07 0.69 -0.10
N LEU A 120 -0.62 -0.10 0.73
CA LEU A 120 -1.99 0.17 1.09
C LEU A 120 -2.07 1.43 1.95
N LEU A 121 -1.12 1.63 2.87
CA LEU A 121 -0.98 2.87 3.63
C LEU A 121 -0.75 4.06 2.70
N PHE A 122 0.20 3.93 1.78
CA PHE A 122 0.50 5.02 0.85
C PHE A 122 -0.72 5.36 -0.01
N PHE A 123 -1.36 4.35 -0.59
CA PHE A 123 -2.55 4.52 -1.40
C PHE A 123 -3.69 5.15 -0.59
N SER A 124 -3.89 4.74 0.67
CA SER A 124 -4.82 5.40 1.59
C SER A 124 -4.51 6.89 1.75
N VAL A 125 -3.25 7.25 2.00
CA VAL A 125 -2.87 8.67 2.11
C VAL A 125 -3.10 9.42 0.78
N THR A 126 -2.81 8.82 -0.38
CA THR A 126 -3.12 9.45 -1.69
C THR A 126 -4.60 9.79 -1.80
N THR A 127 -5.47 8.84 -1.46
CA THR A 127 -6.91 8.98 -1.62
C THR A 127 -7.48 9.94 -0.58
N THR A 128 -6.91 10.02 0.63
CA THR A 128 -7.28 11.08 1.60
C THR A 128 -6.98 12.47 1.09
N MET A 129 -5.82 12.67 0.46
CA MET A 129 -5.43 13.98 -0.07
C MET A 129 -6.33 14.38 -1.24
N LEU A 130 -6.72 13.43 -2.08
CA LEU A 130 -7.69 13.64 -3.15
C LEU A 130 -9.10 13.93 -2.61
N SER A 131 -9.52 13.21 -1.57
CA SER A 131 -10.77 13.42 -0.84
C SER A 131 -10.82 14.85 -0.27
N PHE A 132 -9.76 15.28 0.41
CA PHE A 132 -9.65 16.64 0.94
C PHE A 132 -9.68 17.71 -0.15
N ALA A 133 -8.98 17.50 -1.27
CA ALA A 133 -9.02 18.39 -2.43
C ALA A 133 -10.42 18.49 -3.05
N ALA A 134 -11.15 17.37 -3.15
CA ALA A 134 -12.53 17.34 -3.64
C ALA A 134 -13.47 18.12 -2.71
N THR A 135 -13.34 17.95 -1.40
CA THR A 135 -14.11 18.70 -0.39
C THR A 135 -13.84 20.20 -0.48
N ILE A 136 -12.57 20.58 -0.61
CA ILE A 136 -12.14 21.96 -0.83
C ILE A 136 -12.77 22.53 -2.11
N PHE A 137 -12.75 21.78 -3.21
CA PHE A 137 -13.30 22.22 -4.48
C PHE A 137 -14.83 22.41 -4.40
N LEU A 138 -15.52 21.51 -3.71
CA LEU A 138 -16.95 21.60 -3.42
C LEU A 138 -17.26 22.87 -2.62
N LEU A 139 -16.48 23.18 -1.57
CA LEU A 139 -16.63 24.40 -0.78
C LEU A 139 -16.34 25.68 -1.59
N LEU A 140 -15.32 25.64 -2.45
CA LEU A 140 -14.91 26.76 -3.31
C LEU A 140 -15.92 27.08 -4.42
N HIS A 141 -16.53 26.05 -5.02
CA HIS A 141 -17.60 26.23 -5.99
C HIS A 141 -18.74 27.07 -5.40
N PHE A 142 -18.96 26.95 -4.09
CA PHE A 142 -20.01 27.66 -3.37
C PHE A 142 -19.60 29.06 -2.88
N GLN A 143 -18.35 29.25 -2.44
CA GLN A 143 -17.85 30.54 -1.94
C GLN A 143 -17.33 31.46 -3.07
N LYS A 144 -18.16 32.39 -3.55
CA LYS A 144 -17.83 33.38 -4.61
C LYS A 144 -16.75 34.43 -4.24
N LYS A 145 -15.98 34.28 -3.15
CA LYS A 145 -14.94 35.26 -2.74
C LYS A 145 -13.56 34.89 -3.29
N ALA A 146 -12.99 35.76 -4.12
CA ALA A 146 -11.71 35.55 -4.82
C ALA A 146 -10.50 35.33 -3.88
N TRP A 147 -10.46 35.99 -2.72
CA TRP A 147 -9.36 35.87 -1.75
C TRP A 147 -9.26 34.48 -1.09
N THR A 148 -10.40 33.83 -0.86
CA THR A 148 -10.48 32.48 -0.29
C THR A 148 -9.98 31.44 -1.29
N LYS A 149 -10.13 31.70 -2.60
CA LYS A 149 -9.70 30.79 -3.68
C LYS A 149 -8.19 30.59 -3.71
N THR A 150 -7.41 31.67 -3.65
CA THR A 150 -5.94 31.58 -3.74
C THR A 150 -5.34 30.82 -2.57
N LEU A 151 -5.78 31.10 -1.34
CA LEU A 151 -5.24 30.51 -0.11
C LEU A 151 -5.52 29.00 -0.01
N ILE A 152 -6.69 28.59 -0.50
CA ILE A 152 -7.09 27.18 -0.54
C ILE A 152 -6.38 26.44 -1.68
N TYR A 153 -6.14 27.08 -2.83
CA TYR A 153 -5.36 26.48 -3.91
C TYR A 153 -3.91 26.18 -3.50
N THR A 154 -3.25 27.13 -2.83
CA THR A 154 -1.90 26.91 -2.27
C THR A 154 -1.89 25.82 -1.22
N THR A 155 -2.90 25.78 -0.33
CA THR A 155 -2.99 24.77 0.73
C THR A 155 -3.26 23.37 0.19
N ALA A 156 -4.08 23.22 -0.87
CA ALA A 156 -4.37 21.92 -1.48
C ALA A 156 -3.22 21.40 -2.36
N PHE A 157 -2.51 22.31 -3.05
CA PHE A 157 -1.42 21.92 -3.96
C PHE A 157 -0.15 21.51 -3.20
N PHE A 158 0.08 22.09 -2.03
CA PHE A 158 1.26 21.81 -1.22
C PHE A 158 1.42 20.33 -0.83
N PRO A 159 0.46 19.66 -0.15
CA PRO A 159 0.59 18.26 0.21
C PRO A 159 0.65 17.35 -1.03
N VAL A 160 -0.09 17.65 -2.10
CA VAL A 160 -0.08 16.86 -3.34
C VAL A 160 1.30 16.91 -4.02
N SER A 161 1.92 18.09 -4.11
CA SER A 161 3.25 18.26 -4.70
C SER A 161 4.35 17.62 -3.83
N MET A 162 4.30 17.80 -2.51
CA MET A 162 5.25 17.21 -1.57
C MET A 162 5.21 15.68 -1.65
N PHE A 163 4.00 15.14 -1.75
CA PHE A 163 3.76 13.71 -1.83
C PHE A 163 4.16 13.12 -3.19
N ALA A 164 3.89 13.82 -4.30
CA ALA A 164 4.36 13.40 -5.63
C ALA A 164 5.90 13.32 -5.71
N LEU A 165 6.60 14.28 -5.08
CA LEU A 165 8.06 14.29 -4.99
C LEU A 165 8.58 13.14 -4.12
N MET A 166 7.95 12.89 -2.98
CA MET A 166 8.35 11.82 -2.05
C MET A 166 8.05 10.43 -2.60
N GLN A 167 7.02 10.31 -3.45
CA GLN A 167 6.55 9.05 -3.99
C GLN A 167 7.31 8.57 -5.22
N PHE A 168 7.96 9.47 -5.97
CA PHE A 168 8.72 9.13 -7.16
C PHE A 168 9.79 8.03 -6.93
N PRO A 169 10.66 8.11 -5.90
CA PRO A 169 11.65 7.06 -5.65
C PRO A 169 11.02 5.75 -5.16
N LEU A 170 9.97 5.83 -4.33
CA LEU A 170 9.29 4.66 -3.79
C LEU A 170 8.53 3.91 -4.90
N TYR A 171 7.78 4.63 -5.74
CA TYR A 171 7.02 4.06 -6.85
C TYR A 171 7.94 3.45 -7.91
N ALA A 172 9.09 4.07 -8.19
CA ALA A 172 10.09 3.49 -9.09
C ALA A 172 10.67 2.18 -8.53
N ALA A 173 10.98 2.12 -7.24
CA ALA A 173 11.42 0.91 -6.57
C ALA A 173 10.31 -0.17 -6.56
N PHE A 174 9.06 0.25 -6.34
CA PHE A 174 7.90 -0.63 -6.31
C PHE A 174 7.58 -1.24 -7.66
N ASN A 175 7.57 -0.43 -8.72
CA ASN A 175 7.34 -0.90 -10.08
C ASN A 175 8.44 -1.86 -10.53
N LYS A 176 9.70 -1.60 -10.15
CA LYS A 176 10.79 -2.55 -10.37
C LYS A 176 10.52 -3.88 -9.65
N LEU A 177 10.08 -3.84 -8.40
CA LEU A 177 9.82 -5.06 -7.65
C LEU A 177 8.59 -5.82 -8.17
N LEU A 178 7.49 -5.12 -8.49
CA LEU A 178 6.32 -5.70 -9.13
C LEU A 178 6.70 -6.35 -10.45
N HIS A 179 7.50 -5.68 -11.27
CA HIS A 179 8.02 -6.28 -12.50
C HIS A 179 8.81 -7.56 -12.21
N THR A 180 9.75 -7.55 -11.28
CA THR A 180 10.54 -8.74 -10.90
C THR A 180 9.66 -9.87 -10.35
N ILE A 181 8.62 -9.54 -9.58
CA ILE A 181 7.68 -10.53 -9.02
C ILE A 181 6.80 -11.09 -10.13
N THR A 182 6.27 -10.25 -11.00
CA THR A 182 5.44 -10.66 -12.15
C THR A 182 6.24 -11.54 -13.10
N GLU A 183 7.49 -11.15 -13.39
CA GLU A 183 8.39 -11.92 -14.25
C GLU A 183 8.71 -13.29 -13.62
N LYS A 184 9.00 -13.36 -12.31
CA LYS A 184 9.16 -14.65 -11.61
C LYS A 184 7.87 -15.48 -11.55
N ILE A 185 6.71 -14.86 -11.40
CA ILE A 185 5.42 -15.56 -11.41
C ILE A 185 5.17 -16.13 -12.81
N GLU A 186 5.46 -15.36 -13.86
CA GLU A 186 5.32 -15.75 -15.27
C GLU A 186 6.32 -16.84 -15.67
N GLU A 187 7.51 -16.86 -15.06
CA GLU A 187 8.54 -17.90 -15.23
C GLU A 187 8.22 -19.20 -14.46
N VAL A 188 7.47 -19.11 -13.36
CA VAL A 188 6.97 -20.28 -12.58
C VAL A 188 5.65 -20.82 -13.14
N TYR A 189 4.85 -19.98 -13.82
CA TYR A 189 3.56 -20.34 -14.43
C TYR A 189 3.60 -21.20 -15.71
N PRO A 190 4.66 -21.28 -16.56
CA PRO A 190 4.55 -21.96 -17.85
C PRO A 190 4.62 -23.48 -17.72
N GLN A 191 4.92 -24.02 -16.53
CA GLN A 191 5.11 -25.47 -16.36
C GLN A 191 3.92 -26.20 -15.72
N LYS A 192 2.99 -25.49 -15.05
CA LYS A 192 1.91 -26.13 -14.26
C LYS A 192 0.50 -25.99 -14.84
N PHE A 193 0.27 -25.11 -15.81
CA PHE A 193 -1.08 -24.74 -16.27
C PHE A 193 -1.39 -25.04 -17.75
N LEU A 194 -0.58 -25.82 -18.45
CA LEU A 194 -0.95 -26.33 -19.77
C LEU A 194 -1.95 -27.49 -19.63
N PRO A 195 -3.21 -27.34 -20.09
CA PRO A 195 -4.19 -28.42 -20.03
C PRO A 195 -3.74 -29.61 -20.91
N PRO A 196 -4.02 -30.87 -20.54
CA PRO A 196 -3.51 -32.07 -21.23
C PRO A 196 -3.82 -32.12 -22.73
N TYR A 197 -4.90 -31.46 -23.18
CA TYR A 197 -5.33 -31.40 -24.57
C TYR A 197 -4.45 -30.54 -25.49
N LEU A 198 -3.70 -29.58 -24.97
CA LEU A 198 -2.75 -28.78 -25.76
C LEU A 198 -1.39 -29.48 -25.92
N ARG A 199 -1.12 -30.51 -25.10
CA ARG A 199 0.12 -31.31 -25.15
C ARG A 199 0.16 -32.24 -26.38
N THR A 200 -0.97 -32.79 -26.79
CA THR A 200 -1.07 -33.68 -27.96
C THR A 200 -1.03 -32.92 -29.28
N LYS A 201 -1.56 -31.68 -29.31
CA LYS A 201 -1.57 -30.85 -30.52
C LYS A 201 -0.17 -30.35 -30.91
N LYS A 202 0.69 -30.03 -29.93
CA LYS A 202 2.09 -29.65 -30.19
C LYS A 202 2.98 -30.80 -30.68
N LEU A 203 2.60 -32.06 -30.41
CA LEU A 203 3.37 -33.23 -30.82
C LEU A 203 3.01 -33.71 -32.25
N ASN A 204 1.84 -33.31 -32.76
CA ASN A 204 1.35 -33.66 -34.10
C ASN A 204 1.64 -32.58 -35.15
N GLU A 205 2.26 -31.46 -34.78
CA GLU A 205 2.65 -30.37 -35.70
C GLU A 205 4.17 -30.15 -35.76
N LEU A 206 4.96 -31.13 -35.32
CA LEU A 206 6.40 -31.20 -35.64
C LEU A 206 6.58 -32.01 -36.93
N PRO A 207 7.09 -31.40 -38.02
CA PRO A 207 7.50 -32.14 -39.21
C PRO A 207 8.74 -33.01 -38.95
#